data_AF-A0AAU1KTF8-F1
#
_entry.id   AF-A0AAU1KTF8-F1
#
_cell.length_a   1.000
_cell.length_b   1.000
_cell.length_c   1.000
_cell.angle_alpha   90.00
_cell.angle_beta   90.00
_cell.angle_gamma   90.00
#
_symmetry.space_group_name_H-M   'P 1'
#
loop_
_entity.id
_entity.type
_entity.pdbx_description
1 polymer ?
#
loop_
_entity_poly.entity_id
_entity_poly.type
_entity_poly.pdbx_seq_one_letter_code
_entity_poly.pdbx_strand_id
1 'polypeptide(L)'
;MGFQYCWRGSRYPGEPVEDLWLAVGRDTDGTDAAWWFDAYSVGRTTLAGGAPLAAAFARWLLAEAPRGRYEEEFVLVDDEPQSGSARLADGTRLTVEVLLGREEAGGPEYLQILLYGEVGGRAFEVCAPLLCPGVVRADLDAAAARLLNDAERV
;
A
#
# COMPACT_ATOMS: atom_id res chain seq x y z
N MET A 1 -5.19 2.07 15.92
CA MET A 1 -3.79 2.09 15.44
C MET A 1 -3.83 1.62 13.98
N GLY A 2 -2.71 1.58 13.27
CA GLY A 2 -2.68 1.24 11.84
C GLY A 2 -1.45 0.44 11.44
N PHE A 3 -1.47 -0.08 10.21
CA PHE A 3 -0.29 -0.58 9.52
C PHE A 3 0.56 0.61 9.08
N GLN A 4 1.86 0.54 9.28
CA GLN A 4 2.82 1.43 8.62
C GLN A 4 4.02 0.57 8.22
N TYR A 5 4.42 0.68 6.97
CA TYR A 5 5.59 0.00 6.42
C TYR A 5 6.42 1.01 5.64
N CYS A 6 7.71 1.11 5.98
CA CYS A 6 8.65 2.03 5.36
C CYS A 6 9.78 1.24 4.71
N TRP A 7 10.21 1.67 3.53
CA TRP A 7 11.31 1.09 2.77
C TRP A 7 11.95 2.14 1.87
N ARG A 8 13.07 1.81 1.21
CA ARG A 8 13.76 2.72 0.28
C ARG A 8 13.38 2.41 -1.17
N GLY A 9 13.27 3.41 -2.03
CA GLY A 9 13.03 3.20 -3.47
C GLY A 9 13.27 4.44 -4.33
N SER A 10 12.69 4.47 -5.53
CA SER A 10 12.89 5.54 -6.52
C SER A 10 11.54 6.07 -7.02
N ARG A 11 11.40 7.38 -7.26
CA ARG A 11 10.13 8.01 -7.71
C ARG A 11 10.01 8.10 -9.23
N TYR A 12 11.15 8.29 -9.88
CA TYR A 12 11.33 8.33 -11.34
C TYR A 12 12.61 7.56 -11.67
N PRO A 13 12.81 7.14 -12.94
CA PRO A 13 14.07 6.54 -13.36
C PRO A 13 15.27 7.41 -12.96
N GLY A 14 16.03 6.95 -11.95
CA GLY A 14 17.23 7.62 -11.46
C GLY A 14 17.05 8.67 -10.36
N GLU A 15 15.83 8.99 -9.92
CA GLU A 15 15.60 9.91 -8.79
C GLU A 15 15.41 9.12 -7.47
N PRO A 16 16.41 9.13 -6.56
CA PRO A 16 16.33 8.39 -5.31
C PRO A 16 15.30 9.00 -4.36
N VAL A 17 14.53 8.15 -3.67
CA VAL A 17 13.66 8.55 -2.56
C VAL A 17 14.17 7.91 -1.28
N GLU A 18 14.50 8.75 -0.31
CA GLU A 18 15.10 8.30 0.95
C GLU A 18 14.13 7.44 1.78
N ASP A 19 12.83 7.74 1.74
CA ASP A 19 11.78 7.00 2.44
C ASP A 19 10.50 6.88 1.58
N LEU A 20 10.24 5.67 1.07
CA LEU A 20 8.92 5.26 0.63
C LEU A 20 8.19 4.62 1.80
N TRP A 21 6.91 4.87 1.92
CA TRP A 21 6.11 4.28 2.97
C TRP A 21 4.65 4.20 2.56
N LEU A 22 3.96 3.28 3.21
CA LEU A 22 2.51 3.13 3.15
C LEU A 22 1.98 2.91 4.55
N ALA A 23 0.79 3.41 4.79
CA ALA A 23 0.06 3.18 6.00
C ALA A 23 -1.43 3.00 5.71
N VAL A 24 -2.05 2.10 6.47
CA VAL A 24 -3.50 1.86 6.44
C VAL A 24 -3.98 1.91 7.87
N GLY A 25 -5.02 2.68 8.14
CA GLY A 25 -5.49 2.86 9.50
C GLY A 25 -6.91 3.35 9.60
N ARG A 26 -7.36 3.48 10.85
CA ARG A 26 -8.65 4.04 11.21
C ARG A 26 -8.40 5.31 12.01
N ASP A 27 -9.07 6.40 11.63
CA ASP A 27 -9.09 7.61 12.45
C ASP A 27 -9.93 7.33 13.71
N THR A 28 -9.34 7.55 14.88
CA THR A 28 -9.98 7.26 16.17
C THR A 28 -10.80 8.42 16.71
N ASP A 29 -10.77 9.57 16.04
CA ASP A 29 -11.43 10.80 16.47
C ASP A 29 -12.78 10.95 15.75
N GLY A 30 -13.87 10.67 16.46
CA GLY A 30 -15.25 10.90 16.00
C GLY A 30 -16.16 9.67 16.01
N THR A 31 -17.47 9.91 15.96
CA THR A 31 -18.53 8.89 15.97
C THR A 31 -18.61 8.05 14.68
N ASP A 32 -18.01 8.53 13.58
CA ASP A 32 -17.86 7.82 12.31
C ASP A 32 -16.37 7.68 11.98
N ALA A 33 -15.70 6.78 12.70
CA ALA A 33 -14.28 6.53 12.54
C ALA A 33 -13.97 5.97 11.13
N ALA A 34 -13.51 6.86 10.25
CA ALA A 34 -13.19 6.59 8.85
C ALA A 34 -11.87 5.84 8.69
N TRP A 35 -11.80 4.96 7.69
CA TRP A 35 -10.58 4.27 7.31
C TRP A 35 -9.84 5.07 6.24
N TRP A 36 -8.51 5.04 6.33
CA TRP A 36 -7.64 5.77 5.43
C TRP A 36 -6.48 4.90 4.93
N PHE A 37 -6.02 5.26 3.75
CA PHE A 37 -4.75 4.84 3.18
C PHE A 37 -3.87 6.08 3.03
N ASP A 38 -2.59 5.96 3.34
CA ASP A 38 -1.62 7.04 3.22
C ASP A 38 -0.33 6.47 2.65
N ALA A 39 0.25 7.14 1.66
CA ALA A 39 1.52 6.74 1.09
C ALA A 39 2.33 7.96 0.67
N TYR A 40 3.65 7.81 0.68
CA TYR A 40 4.57 8.91 0.38
C TYR A 40 4.18 9.68 -0.89
N SER A 41 3.91 9.02 -2.02
CA SER A 41 3.61 9.69 -3.30
C SER A 41 2.17 10.21 -3.42
N VAL A 42 1.24 9.76 -2.58
CA VAL A 42 -0.21 9.99 -2.70
C VAL A 42 -0.74 10.97 -1.64
N GLY A 43 -0.15 10.93 -0.45
CA GLY A 43 -0.74 11.49 0.77
C GLY A 43 -1.91 10.65 1.27
N ARG A 44 -2.55 11.13 2.34
CA ARG A 44 -3.69 10.45 2.96
C ARG A 44 -4.94 10.60 2.10
N THR A 45 -5.63 9.48 1.88
CA THR A 45 -6.95 9.41 1.24
C THR A 45 -7.87 8.44 2.00
N THR A 46 -9.15 8.46 1.67
CA THR A 46 -10.16 7.56 2.22
C THR A 46 -9.97 6.16 1.66
N LEU A 47 -10.06 5.14 2.51
CA LEU A 47 -10.13 3.74 2.10
C LEU A 47 -11.61 3.35 1.94
N ALA A 48 -12.16 3.45 0.72
CA ALA A 48 -13.59 3.25 0.45
C ALA A 48 -14.13 1.89 0.94
N GLY A 49 -13.32 0.83 0.87
CA GLY A 49 -13.67 -0.50 1.36
C GLY A 49 -13.61 -0.68 2.88
N GLY A 50 -13.20 0.36 3.63
CA GLY A 50 -13.27 0.42 5.09
C GLY A 50 -12.53 -0.72 5.81
N ALA A 51 -13.10 -1.12 6.96
CA ALA A 51 -12.60 -2.25 7.75
C ALA A 51 -12.56 -3.58 6.98
N PRO A 52 -13.57 -3.97 6.17
CA PRO A 52 -13.51 -5.21 5.40
C PRO A 52 -12.30 -5.29 4.45
N LEU A 53 -12.00 -4.20 3.73
CA LEU A 53 -10.86 -4.15 2.82
C LEU A 53 -9.53 -4.13 3.59
N ALA A 54 -9.45 -3.39 4.69
CA ALA A 54 -8.26 -3.40 5.55
C ALA A 54 -7.98 -4.80 6.14
N ALA A 55 -9.02 -5.53 6.56
CA ALA A 55 -8.90 -6.91 7.03
C ALA A 55 -8.47 -7.86 5.91
N ALA A 56 -9.03 -7.72 4.70
CA ALA A 56 -8.64 -8.52 3.55
C ALA A 56 -7.16 -8.30 3.18
N PHE A 57 -6.72 -7.04 3.15
CA PHE A 57 -5.33 -6.68 2.91
C PHE A 57 -4.39 -7.26 3.98
N ALA A 58 -4.77 -7.15 5.26
CA ALA A 58 -3.98 -7.71 6.35
C ALA A 58 -3.87 -9.24 6.28
N ARG A 59 -4.96 -9.94 5.93
CA ARG A 59 -4.95 -11.40 5.76
C ARG A 59 -4.11 -11.82 4.57
N TRP A 60 -4.16 -11.07 3.46
CA TRP A 60 -3.29 -11.29 2.31
C TRP A 60 -1.81 -11.14 2.69
N LEU A 61 -1.45 -10.07 3.41
CA LEU A 61 -0.10 -9.89 3.91
C LEU A 61 0.36 -11.03 4.82
N LEU A 62 -0.52 -11.58 5.66
CA LEU A 62 -0.23 -12.68 6.60
C LEU A 62 -0.22 -14.08 5.96
N ALA A 63 -0.57 -14.21 4.68
CA ALA A 63 -0.57 -15.50 4.01
C ALA A 63 0.84 -16.13 3.99
N GLU A 64 0.91 -17.46 4.07
CA GLU A 64 2.18 -18.17 4.04
C GLU A 64 2.86 -17.95 2.68
N ALA A 65 4.06 -17.37 2.71
CA ALA A 65 4.83 -17.11 1.51
C ALA A 65 5.22 -18.43 0.80
N PRO A 66 5.00 -18.54 -0.52
CA PRO A 66 5.51 -19.65 -1.30
C PRO A 66 7.03 -19.81 -1.15
N ARG A 67 7.50 -21.07 -1.11
CA ARG A 67 8.93 -21.40 -0.99
C ARG A 67 9.75 -21.07 -2.23
N GLY A 68 9.10 -21.03 -3.40
CA GLY A 68 9.72 -20.76 -4.69
C GLY A 68 9.70 -19.27 -5.05
N ARG A 69 9.97 -18.99 -6.33
CA ARG A 69 9.68 -17.68 -6.94
C ARG A 69 8.17 -17.47 -6.94
N TYR A 70 7.72 -16.28 -6.56
CA TYR A 70 6.32 -15.88 -6.68
C TYR A 70 6.19 -14.36 -6.74
N GLU A 71 5.07 -13.90 -7.29
CA GLU A 71 4.61 -12.52 -7.26
C GLU A 71 3.09 -12.57 -7.08
N GLU A 72 2.59 -11.86 -6.08
CA GLU A 72 1.17 -11.69 -5.83
C GLU A 72 0.85 -10.22 -5.65
N GLU A 73 -0.36 -9.84 -6.06
CA GLU A 73 -0.82 -8.45 -6.07
C GLU A 73 -2.13 -8.32 -5.28
N PHE A 74 -2.26 -7.20 -4.59
CA PHE A 74 -3.49 -6.80 -3.92
C PHE A 74 -3.87 -5.38 -4.33
N VAL A 75 -5.05 -5.21 -4.92
CA VAL A 75 -5.61 -3.90 -5.25
C VAL A 75 -6.16 -3.28 -3.97
N LEU A 76 -5.50 -2.25 -3.46
CA LEU A 76 -5.87 -1.56 -2.23
C LEU A 76 -6.81 -0.37 -2.49
N VAL A 77 -6.68 0.27 -3.65
CA VAL A 77 -7.57 1.31 -4.15
C VAL A 77 -7.79 1.02 -5.63
N ASP A 78 -9.03 1.02 -6.11
CA ASP A 78 -9.37 0.64 -7.49
C ASP A 78 -10.10 1.78 -8.19
N ASP A 79 -9.40 2.51 -9.07
CA ASP A 79 -9.95 3.52 -9.96
C ASP A 79 -10.85 4.57 -9.25
N GLU A 80 -10.50 4.89 -8.00
CA GLU A 80 -11.29 5.73 -7.10
C GLU A 80 -10.98 7.21 -7.34
N PRO A 81 -12.00 8.09 -7.44
CA PRO A 81 -11.78 9.52 -7.54
C PRO A 81 -11.24 10.08 -6.22
N GLN A 82 -10.09 10.73 -6.31
CA GLN A 82 -9.41 11.33 -5.18
C GLN A 82 -9.83 12.79 -5.03
N SER A 83 -10.15 13.17 -3.80
CA SER A 83 -10.43 14.56 -3.42
C SER A 83 -9.75 14.89 -2.09
N GLY A 84 -9.39 16.15 -1.89
CA GLY A 84 -8.78 16.62 -0.63
C GLY A 84 -7.32 16.21 -0.38
N SER A 85 -6.69 15.42 -1.26
CA SER A 85 -5.24 15.18 -1.16
C SER A 85 -4.46 16.43 -1.56
N ALA A 86 -3.48 16.82 -0.74
CA ALA A 86 -2.57 17.92 -1.07
C ALA A 86 -1.54 17.56 -2.16
N ARG A 87 -1.45 16.27 -2.53
CA ARG A 87 -0.47 15.75 -3.51
C ARG A 87 -1.09 15.33 -4.83
N LEU A 88 -2.41 15.16 -4.89
CA LEU A 88 -3.14 14.81 -6.11
C LEU A 88 -4.04 15.95 -6.56
N ALA A 89 -4.22 16.08 -7.87
CA ALA A 89 -5.21 17.01 -8.41
C ALA A 89 -6.61 16.51 -8.06
N ASP A 90 -7.53 17.43 -7.76
CA ASP A 90 -8.92 17.07 -7.48
C ASP A 90 -9.55 16.33 -8.67
N GLY A 91 -10.24 15.22 -8.40
CA GLY A 91 -10.82 14.34 -9.41
C GLY A 91 -9.84 13.39 -10.10
N THR A 92 -8.59 13.29 -9.63
CA THR A 92 -7.65 12.24 -10.06
C THR A 92 -8.27 10.88 -9.81
N ARG A 93 -8.34 10.02 -10.82
CA ARG A 93 -8.68 8.60 -10.63
C ARG A 93 -7.41 7.85 -10.26
N LEU A 94 -7.43 7.12 -9.15
CA LEU A 94 -6.25 6.46 -8.62
C LEU A 94 -6.50 4.97 -8.43
N THR A 95 -5.57 4.16 -8.93
CA THR A 95 -5.41 2.76 -8.56
C THR A 95 -4.11 2.58 -7.81
N VAL A 96 -4.17 1.82 -6.71
CA VAL A 96 -3.03 1.45 -5.87
C VAL A 96 -3.00 -0.05 -5.73
N GLU A 97 -1.95 -0.68 -6.25
CA GLU A 97 -1.68 -2.11 -6.07
C GLU A 97 -0.46 -2.29 -5.18
N VAL A 98 -0.55 -3.27 -4.29
CA VAL A 98 0.57 -3.70 -3.46
C VAL A 98 1.02 -5.06 -3.96
N LEU A 99 2.27 -5.18 -4.36
CA LEU A 99 2.89 -6.42 -4.82
C LEU A 99 3.80 -6.96 -3.72
N LEU A 100 3.68 -8.26 -3.44
CA LEU A 100 4.59 -9.01 -2.58
C LEU A 100 5.16 -10.18 -3.38
N GLY A 101 6.48 -10.32 -3.38
CA GLY A 101 7.13 -11.33 -4.21
C GLY A 101 8.47 -11.80 -3.70
N ARG A 102 9.05 -12.75 -4.43
CA ARG A 102 10.39 -13.30 -4.24
C ARG A 102 10.95 -13.69 -5.60
N GLU A 103 12.11 -13.16 -5.97
CA GLU A 103 12.69 -13.37 -7.31
C GLU A 103 13.19 -14.81 -7.52
N GLU A 104 13.68 -15.45 -6.47
CA GLU A 104 14.25 -16.80 -6.50
C GLU A 104 13.97 -17.58 -5.21
N ALA A 105 13.99 -18.91 -5.29
CA ALA A 105 13.74 -19.77 -4.13
C ALA A 105 14.77 -19.52 -3.01
N GLY A 106 14.29 -19.18 -1.82
CA GLY A 106 15.14 -18.87 -0.66
C GLY A 106 15.76 -17.47 -0.66
N GLY A 107 15.59 -16.66 -1.70
CA GLY A 107 15.97 -15.23 -1.72
C GLY A 107 15.05 -14.39 -0.83
N PRO A 108 15.34 -13.11 -0.54
CA PRO A 108 14.46 -12.27 0.29
C PRO A 108 13.11 -11.99 -0.40
N GLU A 109 12.04 -11.85 0.39
CA GLU A 109 10.79 -11.27 -0.12
C GLU A 109 10.98 -9.77 -0.37
N TYR A 110 10.20 -9.20 -1.27
CA TYR A 110 10.10 -7.77 -1.47
C TYR A 110 8.64 -7.32 -1.50
N LEU A 111 8.42 -6.08 -1.09
CA LEU A 111 7.12 -5.42 -1.19
C LEU A 111 7.26 -4.17 -2.03
N GLN A 112 6.33 -3.99 -2.97
CA GLN A 112 6.29 -2.90 -3.92
C GLN A 112 4.89 -2.28 -3.95
N ILE A 113 4.82 -0.99 -4.27
CA ILE A 113 3.57 -0.31 -4.58
C ILE A 113 3.60 0.13 -6.03
N LEU A 114 2.56 -0.25 -6.76
CA LEU A 114 2.27 0.22 -8.09
C LEU A 114 1.17 1.28 -8.00
N LEU A 115 1.41 2.39 -8.69
CA LEU A 115 0.57 3.58 -8.65
C LEU A 115 0.31 4.03 -10.06
N TYR A 116 -0.96 4.02 -10.45
CA TYR A 116 -1.37 4.46 -11.77
C TYR A 116 -2.78 5.02 -11.73
N GLY A 117 -3.18 5.69 -12.81
CA GLY A 117 -4.50 6.29 -12.88
C GLY A 117 -4.61 7.34 -13.96
N GLU A 118 -5.57 8.24 -13.80
CA GLU A 118 -5.90 9.27 -14.79
C GLU A 118 -6.08 10.65 -14.12
N VAL A 119 -5.49 11.68 -14.74
CA VAL A 119 -5.71 13.09 -14.38
C VAL A 119 -6.10 13.89 -15.61
N GLY A 120 -7.31 14.46 -15.60
CA GLY A 120 -7.79 15.32 -16.70
C GLY A 120 -7.76 14.64 -18.07
N GLY A 121 -8.13 13.36 -18.16
CA GLY A 121 -8.11 12.60 -19.42
C GLY A 121 -6.75 12.04 -19.81
N ARG A 122 -5.73 12.13 -18.94
CA ARG A 122 -4.38 11.62 -19.22
C ARG A 122 -3.97 10.56 -18.21
N ALA A 123 -3.61 9.39 -18.73
CA ALA A 123 -3.10 8.30 -17.91
C ALA A 123 -1.71 8.63 -17.36
N PHE A 124 -1.43 8.17 -16.14
CA PHE A 124 -0.11 8.16 -15.54
C PHE A 124 0.17 6.81 -14.88
N GLU A 125 1.45 6.47 -14.80
CA GLU A 125 1.95 5.32 -14.05
C GLU A 125 3.30 5.72 -13.43
N VAL A 126 3.51 5.38 -12.16
CA VAL A 126 4.78 5.57 -11.47
C VAL A 126 5.63 4.32 -11.69
N CYS A 127 6.28 4.21 -12.85
CA CYS A 127 7.26 3.17 -13.13
C CYS A 127 8.65 3.65 -12.68
N ALA A 128 9.19 3.12 -11.59
CA ALA A 128 10.62 3.24 -11.32
C ALA A 128 11.24 1.84 -11.28
N PRO A 129 12.47 1.64 -11.81
CA PRO A 129 13.22 0.43 -11.53
C PRO A 129 13.50 0.38 -10.04
N LEU A 130 12.86 -0.55 -9.35
CA LEU A 130 12.93 -0.65 -7.90
C LEU A 130 14.09 -1.55 -7.54
N LEU A 131 15.11 -0.96 -6.92
CA LEU A 131 15.84 -1.71 -5.92
C LEU A 131 14.82 -2.00 -4.82
N CYS A 132 14.28 -3.21 -4.85
CA CYS A 132 13.31 -3.69 -3.89
C CYS A 132 14.06 -4.12 -2.62
N PRO A 133 14.09 -3.30 -1.55
CA PRO A 133 14.68 -3.73 -0.30
C PRO A 133 13.91 -4.94 0.23
N GLY A 134 14.65 -5.89 0.79
CA GLY A 134 14.08 -7.09 1.36
C GLY A 134 13.09 -6.78 2.48
N VAL A 135 11.98 -7.51 2.50
CA VAL A 135 10.99 -7.51 3.58
C VAL A 135 11.54 -8.29 4.77
N VAL A 136 11.47 -7.68 5.95
CA VAL A 136 11.65 -8.40 7.22
C VAL A 136 10.30 -8.99 7.61
N ARG A 137 10.13 -10.29 7.37
CA ARG A 137 8.83 -10.98 7.50
C ARG A 137 8.19 -10.81 8.88
N ALA A 138 8.98 -10.88 9.95
CA ALA A 138 8.50 -10.69 11.32
C ALA A 138 7.88 -9.30 11.56
N ASP A 139 8.46 -8.25 10.96
CA ASP A 139 7.96 -6.88 11.10
C ASP A 139 6.67 -6.69 10.29
N LEU A 140 6.62 -7.26 9.08
CA LEU A 140 5.43 -7.26 8.23
C LEU A 140 4.27 -7.99 8.92
N ASP A 141 4.52 -9.20 9.44
CA ASP A 141 3.51 -10.01 10.14
C ASP A 141 3.00 -9.29 11.38
N ALA A 142 3.90 -8.69 12.18
CA ALA A 142 3.50 -7.94 13.37
C ALA A 142 2.65 -6.71 13.02
N ALA A 143 2.97 -5.99 11.94
CA ALA A 143 2.18 -4.86 11.47
C ALA A 143 0.83 -5.29 10.91
N ALA A 144 0.79 -6.32 10.07
CA ALA A 144 -0.43 -6.85 9.49
C ALA A 144 -1.37 -7.44 10.55
N ALA A 145 -0.84 -8.15 11.55
CA ALA A 145 -1.64 -8.66 12.66
C ALA A 145 -2.29 -7.54 13.49
N ARG A 146 -1.59 -6.42 13.71
CA ARG A 146 -2.20 -5.24 14.37
C ARG A 146 -3.33 -4.65 13.54
N LEU A 147 -3.13 -4.49 12.23
CA LEU A 147 -4.16 -4.00 11.32
C LEU A 147 -5.39 -4.91 11.31
N LEU A 148 -5.19 -6.23 11.23
CA LEU A 148 -6.28 -7.21 11.25
C LEU A 148 -7.12 -7.10 12.53
N ASN A 149 -6.45 -7.05 13.69
CA ASN A 149 -7.13 -6.88 14.97
C ASN A 149 -7.94 -5.58 15.05
N ASP A 150 -7.40 -4.47 14.53
CA ASP A 150 -8.11 -3.20 14.52
C ASP A 150 -9.30 -3.20 13.54
N ALA A 151 -9.19 -3.93 12.43
CA ALA A 151 -10.26 -4.08 11.44
C ALA A 151 -11.40 -5.00 11.90
N GLU A 152 -11.11 -6.04 12.68
CA GLU A 152 -12.11 -7.00 13.18
C GLU A 152 -12.83 -6.52 14.45
N ARG A 153 -12.35 -5.45 15.09
CA ARG A 153 -12.98 -4.83 16.28
C ARG A 153 -14.12 -3.86 15.95
N VAL A 154 -14.36 -3.58 14.68
CA VAL A 154 -15.32 -2.56 14.19
C VAL A 154 -16.75 -3.11 14.18
#